data_AF-A0A965VMR0-F1
#
_entry.id   AF-A0A965VMR0-F1
#
_cell.length_a   1.000
_cell.length_b   1.000
_cell.length_c   1.000
_cell.angle_alpha   90.00
_cell.angle_beta   90.00
_cell.angle_gamma   90.00
#
_symmetry.space_group_name_H-M   'P 1'
#
loop_
_entity.id
_entity.type
_entity.pdbx_description
1 polymer ?
#
loop_
_entity_poly.entity_id
_entity_poly.type
_entity_poly.pdbx_seq_one_letter_code
_entity_poly.pdbx_strand_id
1 'polypeptide(L)'
;MFNLFSSCKSSPSNSILDRNTDKNISSLSKLSTYNWSLFDIPSGAHTTINGSTIQIVLPSPYMGIGVDSMGNYVYSKIGGTVSITCECKSGNGGCSPGQVGGTYACVMKECKNCSKLNSIEDANLNTILKEMIIVDTSEFSFIQSMEELEGKLILPQDFYNLPIVTSKLKELESHLLPSSNITLRKLVPISLLGYIVFIDIPADIDNTSPYLHVFGDSNSNTTCNCDIGTDCPYKSKLVAKWCDATNCKKCTMSGSVYSFDSKVVQSLSIINGRIHLSN
;
A
#
# COMPACT_ATOMS: atom_id res chain seq x y z
N MET A 1 53.10 -19.73 -46.09
CA MET A 1 53.03 -18.48 -46.88
C MET A 1 52.53 -17.39 -45.94
N PHE A 2 53.40 -16.40 -45.70
CA PHE A 2 53.22 -15.03 -45.17
C PHE A 2 52.08 -14.63 -44.21
N ASN A 3 52.52 -13.96 -43.13
CA ASN A 3 51.83 -13.01 -42.25
C ASN A 3 50.95 -11.98 -42.97
N LEU A 4 49.97 -11.40 -42.25
CA LEU A 4 49.89 -9.94 -42.02
C LEU A 4 48.83 -9.58 -40.95
N PHE A 5 49.31 -8.88 -39.92
CA PHE A 5 48.54 -8.06 -38.97
C PHE A 5 48.01 -6.77 -39.64
N SER A 6 47.17 -6.04 -38.87
CA SER A 6 46.80 -4.60 -38.96
C SER A 6 45.36 -4.37 -39.43
N SER A 7 44.50 -3.53 -38.83
CA SER A 7 44.68 -2.44 -37.87
C SER A 7 43.33 -2.13 -37.19
N CYS A 8 43.37 -1.62 -35.96
CA CYS A 8 42.29 -0.83 -35.37
C CYS A 8 42.04 0.46 -36.16
N LYS A 9 40.76 0.82 -36.35
CA LYS A 9 40.31 2.24 -36.35
C LYS A 9 38.97 2.36 -35.63
N SER A 10 38.93 3.38 -34.80
CA SER A 10 37.99 3.77 -33.76
C SER A 10 36.73 4.51 -34.26
N SER A 11 35.59 4.24 -33.60
CA SER A 11 34.45 5.14 -33.28
C SER A 11 33.65 5.81 -34.43
N PRO A 12 32.35 6.18 -34.24
CA PRO A 12 31.72 6.51 -32.95
C PRO A 12 30.41 5.78 -32.60
N SER A 13 30.19 5.76 -31.29
CA SER A 13 28.90 5.82 -30.60
C SER A 13 27.74 6.40 -31.41
N ASN A 14 26.60 5.71 -31.41
CA ASN A 14 25.34 6.37 -31.13
C ASN A 14 24.35 5.38 -30.51
N SER A 15 24.19 5.56 -29.20
CA SER A 15 23.02 5.20 -28.43
C SER A 15 21.73 5.58 -29.17
N ILE A 16 20.91 4.60 -29.51
CA ILE A 16 19.46 4.81 -29.48
C ILE A 16 19.03 4.38 -28.07
N LEU A 17 19.32 5.27 -27.13
CA LEU A 17 18.56 5.36 -25.89
C LEU A 17 17.12 5.64 -26.32
N ASP A 18 16.26 4.63 -26.20
CA ASP A 18 14.82 4.85 -26.23
C ASP A 18 14.47 5.79 -25.08
N ARG A 19 14.38 7.09 -25.43
CA ARG A 19 14.08 8.25 -24.58
C ARG A 19 12.72 8.17 -23.85
N ASN A 20 11.98 7.07 -23.98
CA ASN A 20 10.71 6.87 -23.30
C ASN A 20 10.83 6.07 -21.99
N THR A 21 11.93 5.36 -21.75
CA THR A 21 12.15 4.64 -20.48
C THR A 21 12.69 5.55 -19.38
N ASP A 22 13.47 6.58 -19.73
CA ASP A 22 14.04 7.54 -18.77
C ASP A 22 13.02 8.57 -18.23
N LYS A 23 11.91 8.80 -18.94
CA LYS A 23 10.83 9.67 -18.45
C LYS A 23 10.03 9.05 -17.30
N ASN A 24 9.93 7.72 -17.23
CA ASN A 24 9.27 7.03 -16.12
C ASN A 24 10.21 6.77 -14.93
N ILE A 25 11.52 6.62 -15.15
CA ILE A 25 12.48 6.48 -14.05
C ILE A 25 12.73 7.83 -13.34
N SER A 26 12.67 8.96 -14.07
CA SER A 26 12.83 10.30 -13.49
C SER A 26 11.62 10.81 -12.70
N SER A 27 10.42 10.25 -12.90
CA SER A 27 9.28 10.46 -12.01
C SER A 27 9.38 9.58 -10.76
N LEU A 28 9.95 8.38 -10.86
CA LEU A 28 10.23 7.48 -9.74
C LEU A 28 11.38 7.96 -8.83
N SER A 29 12.42 8.61 -9.36
CA SER A 29 13.48 9.20 -8.53
C SER A 29 12.99 10.38 -7.66
N LYS A 30 11.91 11.04 -8.06
CA LYS A 30 11.19 12.03 -7.24
C LYS A 30 10.38 11.39 -6.10
N LEU A 31 10.15 10.08 -6.06
CA LEU A 31 9.51 9.41 -4.92
C LEU A 31 10.47 9.23 -3.72
N SER A 32 11.78 9.38 -3.91
CA SER A 32 12.77 9.34 -2.82
C SER A 32 12.76 10.59 -1.92
N THR A 33 12.08 11.66 -2.35
CA THR A 33 11.99 12.96 -1.67
C THR A 33 10.76 13.10 -0.76
N TYR A 34 9.91 12.08 -0.66
CA TYR A 34 8.64 12.15 0.06
C TYR A 34 8.47 10.97 1.02
N ASN A 35 8.24 11.28 2.29
CA ASN A 35 7.77 10.32 3.28
C ASN A 35 6.25 10.40 3.33
N TRP A 36 5.59 9.61 2.48
CA TRP A 36 4.14 9.63 2.29
C TRP A 36 3.38 9.16 3.53
N SER A 37 2.19 9.70 3.72
CA SER A 37 1.21 9.11 4.64
C SER A 37 0.55 7.93 3.96
N LEU A 38 0.42 6.80 4.66
CA LEU A 38 -0.24 5.59 4.15
C LEU A 38 -1.76 5.64 4.34
N PHE A 39 -2.34 6.84 4.38
CA PHE A 39 -3.77 7.06 4.56
C PHE A 39 -4.22 8.29 3.79
N ASP A 40 -5.45 8.23 3.28
CA ASP A 40 -6.14 9.37 2.73
C ASP A 40 -6.83 10.15 3.85
N ILE A 41 -6.89 11.48 3.72
CA ILE A 41 -7.66 12.29 4.66
C ILE A 41 -9.14 12.20 4.25
N PRO A 42 -10.03 11.77 5.15
CA PRO A 42 -11.44 11.64 4.83
C PRO A 42 -12.07 13.01 4.55
N SER A 43 -13.06 13.01 3.67
CA SER A 43 -13.84 14.21 3.37
C SER A 43 -14.54 14.72 4.64
N GLY A 44 -14.50 16.03 4.86
CA GLY A 44 -15.04 16.66 6.07
C GLY A 44 -14.08 16.73 7.26
N ALA A 45 -12.86 16.18 7.15
CA ALA A 45 -11.81 16.44 8.14
C ALA A 45 -11.36 17.90 8.13
N HIS A 46 -11.04 18.42 9.31
CA HIS A 46 -10.48 19.76 9.45
C HIS A 46 -8.98 19.67 9.70
N THR A 47 -8.19 20.16 8.75
CA THR A 47 -6.73 20.13 8.82
C THR A 47 -6.16 21.50 9.21
N THR A 48 -5.27 21.54 10.20
CA THR A 48 -4.51 22.74 10.58
C THR A 48 -3.02 22.47 10.48
N ILE A 49 -2.25 23.37 9.87
CA ILE A 49 -0.79 23.27 9.78
C ILE A 49 -0.19 24.28 10.74
N ASN A 50 0.49 23.78 11.78
CA ASN A 50 1.17 24.58 12.79
C ASN A 50 2.68 24.28 12.73
N GLY A 51 3.43 25.13 12.01
CA GLY A 51 4.86 24.93 11.80
C GLY A 51 5.16 23.64 11.04
N SER A 52 5.83 22.70 11.71
CA SER A 52 6.18 21.39 11.16
C SER A 52 5.12 20.30 11.39
N THR A 53 4.01 20.63 12.05
CA THR A 53 2.98 19.67 12.42
C THR A 53 1.68 19.91 11.67
N ILE A 54 1.10 18.84 11.15
CA ILE A 54 -0.26 18.77 10.62
C ILE A 54 -1.13 18.17 11.70
N GLN A 55 -2.17 18.87 12.12
CA GLN A 55 -3.24 18.32 12.94
C GLN A 55 -4.46 18.09 12.07
N ILE A 56 -5.08 16.91 12.21
CA ILE A 56 -6.22 16.48 11.42
C ILE A 56 -7.31 16.07 12.40
N VAL A 57 -8.34 16.91 12.51
CA VAL A 57 -9.55 16.58 13.27
C VAL A 57 -10.46 15.77 12.35
N LEU A 58 -10.73 14.53 12.74
CA LEU A 58 -11.49 13.59 11.95
C LEU A 58 -13.00 13.85 12.08
N PRO A 59 -13.80 13.65 11.03
CA PRO A 59 -15.25 13.61 11.15
C PRO A 59 -15.70 12.22 11.63
N SER A 60 -16.90 12.11 12.19
CA SER A 60 -17.55 10.81 12.35
C SER A 60 -17.86 10.22 10.96
N PRO A 61 -17.71 8.90 10.73
CA PRO A 61 -17.38 7.81 11.66
C PRO A 61 -15.89 7.44 11.73
N TYR A 62 -14.99 8.35 11.38
CA TYR A 62 -13.55 8.05 11.26
C TYR A 62 -12.83 8.08 12.61
N MET A 63 -11.79 7.25 12.72
CA MET A 63 -10.86 7.25 13.85
C MET A 63 -9.41 7.02 13.39
N GLY A 64 -8.45 7.49 14.17
CA GLY A 64 -7.05 7.17 14.02
C GLY A 64 -6.67 5.91 14.80
N ILE A 65 -5.88 5.04 14.19
CA ILE A 65 -5.30 3.87 14.85
C ILE A 65 -3.80 3.87 14.58
N GLY A 66 -3.01 3.90 15.66
CA GLY A 66 -1.57 3.79 15.65
C GLY A 66 -1.09 2.44 16.15
N VAL A 67 0.11 2.05 15.76
CA VAL A 67 0.85 0.93 16.35
C VAL A 67 2.23 1.43 16.78
N ASP A 68 2.63 1.14 18.01
CA ASP A 68 3.95 1.52 18.53
C ASP A 68 5.05 0.51 18.10
N SER A 69 6.29 0.77 18.49
CA SER A 69 7.42 -0.13 18.18
C SER A 69 7.36 -1.50 18.87
N MET A 70 6.53 -1.64 19.91
CA MET A 70 6.29 -2.90 20.64
C MET A 70 5.10 -3.67 20.06
N GLY A 71 4.37 -3.10 19.10
CA GLY A 71 3.18 -3.70 18.50
C GLY A 71 1.88 -3.42 19.27
N ASN A 72 1.88 -2.49 20.24
CA ASN A 72 0.65 -2.10 20.94
C ASN A 72 -0.13 -1.11 20.08
N TYR A 73 -1.45 -1.29 20.06
CA TYR A 73 -2.36 -0.39 19.37
C TYR A 73 -2.76 0.80 20.23
N VAL A 74 -2.82 1.96 19.59
CA VAL A 74 -3.25 3.23 20.16
C VAL A 74 -4.41 3.74 19.32
N TYR A 75 -5.44 4.27 19.97
CA TYR A 75 -6.69 4.65 19.32
C TYR A 75 -7.03 6.11 19.63
N SER A 76 -7.54 6.83 18.64
CA SER A 76 -8.30 8.05 18.91
C SER A 76 -9.74 7.69 19.25
N LYS A 77 -10.49 8.58 19.90
CA LYS A 77 -11.95 8.54 19.80
C LYS A 77 -12.42 8.68 18.35
N ILE A 78 -13.66 8.24 18.05
CA ILE A 78 -14.33 8.56 16.77
C ILE A 78 -14.48 10.08 16.67
N GLY A 79 -14.12 10.64 15.52
CA GLY A 79 -14.03 12.08 15.32
C GLY A 79 -12.90 12.75 16.13
N GLY A 80 -11.92 11.97 16.57
CA GLY A 80 -10.75 12.46 17.32
C GLY A 80 -9.72 13.14 16.41
N THR A 81 -8.57 13.51 17.00
CA THR A 81 -7.50 14.19 16.28
C THR A 81 -6.29 13.27 16.13
N VAL A 82 -5.75 13.24 14.91
CA VAL A 82 -4.44 12.65 14.61
C VAL A 82 -3.49 13.75 14.17
N SER A 83 -2.19 13.55 14.39
CA SER A 83 -1.18 14.52 13.99
C SER A 83 0.01 13.87 13.31
N ILE A 84 0.60 14.60 12.38
CA ILE A 84 1.82 14.25 11.67
C ILE A 84 2.82 15.37 11.88
N THR A 85 3.95 15.08 12.52
CA THR A 85 5.06 16.04 12.67
C THR A 85 6.21 15.66 11.75
N CYS A 86 6.64 16.62 10.94
CA CYS A 86 7.75 16.47 10.01
C CYS A 86 9.05 16.98 10.66
N GLU A 87 10.08 16.14 10.73
CA GLU A 87 11.35 16.51 11.33
C GLU A 87 12.52 16.27 10.38
N CYS A 88 13.40 17.28 10.27
CA CYS A 88 14.67 17.11 9.57
C CYS A 88 15.71 16.48 10.50
N LYS A 89 16.10 15.22 10.25
CA LYS A 89 17.10 14.49 11.04
C LYS A 89 18.54 14.80 10.65
N SER A 90 18.79 15.27 9.42
CA SER A 90 20.15 15.67 8.98
C SER A 90 20.11 16.63 7.79
N GLY A 91 21.15 17.47 7.65
CA GLY A 91 21.22 18.53 6.63
C GLY A 91 20.74 19.89 7.12
N ASN A 92 20.68 20.88 6.22
CA ASN A 92 20.27 22.24 6.54
C ASN A 92 18.78 22.42 6.25
N GLY A 93 17.92 22.14 7.25
CA GLY A 93 16.50 22.53 7.24
C GLY A 93 15.63 21.95 6.11
N GLY A 94 14.32 22.27 6.13
CA GLY A 94 13.44 22.02 4.98
C GLY A 94 12.70 20.67 4.93
N CYS A 95 12.28 20.12 6.07
CA CYS A 95 11.29 19.03 6.13
C CYS A 95 9.98 19.64 6.65
N SER A 96 8.98 19.81 5.78
CA SER A 96 7.74 20.50 6.13
C SER A 96 6.52 19.76 5.59
N PRO A 97 5.39 19.85 6.30
CA PRO A 97 4.10 19.46 5.76
C PRO A 97 3.86 20.01 4.35
N GLY A 98 3.41 19.15 3.45
CA GLY A 98 2.92 19.56 2.14
C GLY A 98 1.84 18.61 1.65
N GLN A 99 1.04 19.10 0.71
CA GLN A 99 0.04 18.28 0.02
C GLN A 99 0.56 17.94 -1.38
N VAL A 100 0.56 16.66 -1.72
CA VAL A 100 0.92 16.19 -3.06
C VAL A 100 -0.10 15.17 -3.51
N GLY A 101 -0.75 15.42 -4.65
CA GLY A 101 -1.80 14.52 -5.17
C GLY A 101 -2.97 14.32 -4.21
N GLY A 102 -3.34 15.33 -3.41
CA GLY A 102 -4.43 15.24 -2.43
C GLY A 102 -4.04 14.65 -1.08
N THR A 103 -2.91 13.95 -0.98
CA THR A 103 -2.41 13.35 0.28
C THR A 103 -1.42 14.28 0.98
N TYR A 104 -1.41 14.28 2.32
CA TYR A 104 -0.40 15.00 3.09
C TYR A 104 0.86 14.16 3.28
N ALA A 105 2.02 14.78 3.10
CA ALA A 105 3.32 14.15 3.28
C ALA A 105 4.31 15.12 3.94
N CYS A 106 5.39 14.57 4.49
CA CYS A 106 6.55 15.36 4.86
C CYS A 106 7.42 15.58 3.62
N VAL A 107 7.41 16.81 3.12
CA VAL A 107 8.13 17.23 1.92
C VAL A 107 9.54 17.67 2.29
N MET A 108 10.51 16.99 1.71
CA MET A 108 11.93 17.28 1.85
C MET A 108 12.35 18.30 0.77
N LYS A 109 12.91 19.45 1.19
CA LYS A 109 13.52 20.46 0.30
C LYS A 109 15.05 20.37 0.33
N GLU A 110 15.66 20.83 1.43
CA GLU A 110 17.12 20.86 1.64
C GLU A 110 17.59 19.85 2.70
N CYS A 111 16.64 19.19 3.33
CA CYS A 111 16.90 18.20 4.35
C CYS A 111 17.47 16.95 3.70
N LYS A 112 18.51 16.35 4.28
CA LYS A 112 19.09 15.08 3.78
C LYS A 112 18.29 13.86 4.27
N ASN A 113 17.62 13.97 5.41
CA ASN A 113 16.80 12.91 5.96
C ASN A 113 15.58 13.48 6.72
N CYS A 114 14.39 13.25 6.20
CA CYS A 114 13.12 13.79 6.70
C CYS A 114 12.32 12.64 7.31
N SER A 115 12.07 12.71 8.62
CA SER A 115 11.28 11.72 9.34
C SER A 115 9.87 12.23 9.59
N LYS A 116 8.92 11.30 9.54
CA LYS A 116 7.52 11.50 9.91
C LYS A 116 7.30 10.91 11.30
N LEU A 117 6.79 11.71 12.23
CA LEU A 117 6.30 11.25 13.53
C LEU A 117 4.78 11.32 13.52
N ASN A 118 4.13 10.20 13.83
CA ASN A 118 2.68 10.16 13.97
C ASN A 118 2.31 10.23 15.46
N SER A 119 1.24 10.96 15.78
CA SER A 119 0.67 11.00 17.13
C SER A 119 -0.85 11.08 17.11
N ILE A 120 -1.46 10.70 18.23
CA ILE A 120 -2.91 10.70 18.44
C ILE A 120 -3.18 11.46 19.74
N GLU A 121 -4.12 12.41 19.73
CA GLU A 121 -4.35 13.36 20.83
C GLU A 121 -4.77 12.70 22.17
N ASP A 122 -5.35 11.50 22.12
CA ASP A 122 -5.74 10.70 23.30
C ASP A 122 -4.68 9.66 23.72
N ALA A 123 -3.56 9.55 23.00
CA ALA A 123 -2.44 8.72 23.40
C ALA A 123 -1.63 9.41 24.49
N ASN A 124 -1.08 8.67 25.45
CA ASN A 124 -0.03 9.20 26.33
C ASN A 124 0.99 9.97 25.48
N LEU A 125 1.16 11.26 25.75
CA LEU A 125 1.81 12.29 24.92
C LEU A 125 3.23 11.94 24.41
N ASN A 126 3.82 10.84 24.86
CA ASN A 126 5.16 10.37 24.53
C ASN A 126 5.20 9.07 23.71
N THR A 127 4.06 8.55 23.24
CA THR A 127 4.05 7.29 22.47
C THR A 127 4.49 7.56 21.03
N ILE A 128 5.69 7.11 20.67
CA ILE A 128 6.18 7.16 19.29
C ILE A 128 5.52 6.02 18.52
N LEU A 129 4.66 6.38 17.57
CA LEU A 129 3.99 5.42 16.69
C LEU A 129 4.91 5.03 15.54
N LYS A 130 5.09 3.72 15.33
CA LYS A 130 5.77 3.15 14.17
C LYS A 130 4.98 3.42 12.89
N GLU A 131 3.66 3.24 12.95
CA GLU A 131 2.74 3.40 11.83
C GLU A 131 1.40 3.94 12.36
N MET A 132 0.66 4.66 11.52
CA MET A 132 -0.68 5.16 11.83
C MET A 132 -1.55 5.13 10.59
N ILE A 133 -2.80 4.74 10.75
CA ILE A 133 -3.85 4.76 9.73
C ILE A 133 -5.07 5.54 10.22
N ILE A 134 -5.83 6.10 9.28
CA ILE A 134 -7.20 6.59 9.53
C ILE A 134 -8.14 5.54 8.96
N VAL A 135 -9.13 5.12 9.75
CA VAL A 135 -10.11 4.12 9.36
C VAL A 135 -11.53 4.68 9.37
N ASP A 136 -12.36 4.19 8.45
CA ASP A 136 -13.81 4.35 8.51
C ASP A 136 -14.40 3.19 9.33
N THR A 137 -14.87 3.46 10.54
CA THR A 137 -15.34 2.39 11.44
C THR A 137 -16.65 1.74 10.99
N SER A 138 -17.35 2.33 10.01
CA SER A 138 -18.60 1.80 9.45
C SER A 138 -18.39 1.01 8.17
N GLU A 139 -17.20 1.09 7.56
CA GLU A 139 -16.95 0.54 6.24
C GLU A 139 -16.68 -0.97 6.28
N PHE A 140 -17.59 -1.70 5.63
CA PHE A 140 -17.41 -3.09 5.27
C PHE A 140 -18.22 -3.40 4.00
N SER A 141 -17.56 -3.77 2.92
CA SER A 141 -18.23 -4.11 1.66
C SER A 141 -17.37 -5.02 0.80
N PHE A 142 -18.02 -5.82 -0.05
CA PHE A 142 -17.35 -6.50 -1.16
C PHE A 142 -17.18 -5.51 -2.30
N ILE A 143 -15.99 -5.51 -2.92
CA ILE A 143 -15.75 -4.72 -4.12
C ILE A 143 -16.58 -5.32 -5.26
N GLN A 144 -17.27 -4.45 -6.02
CA GLN A 144 -18.19 -4.88 -7.07
C GLN A 144 -17.59 -4.78 -8.47
N SER A 145 -16.58 -3.92 -8.66
CA SER A 145 -15.95 -3.71 -9.97
C SER A 145 -14.44 -3.47 -9.87
N MET A 146 -13.75 -3.60 -11.00
CA MET A 146 -12.31 -3.35 -11.10
C MET A 146 -11.99 -1.88 -10.85
N GLU A 147 -12.81 -0.98 -11.37
CA GLU A 147 -12.63 0.46 -11.30
C GLU A 147 -12.65 0.98 -9.87
N GLU A 148 -13.36 0.30 -8.96
CA GLU A 148 -13.39 0.62 -7.53
C GLU A 148 -12.05 0.38 -6.82
N LEU A 149 -11.15 -0.44 -7.39
CA LEU A 149 -9.85 -0.76 -6.81
C LEU A 149 -8.80 0.32 -7.11
N GLU A 150 -8.90 1.04 -8.22
CA GLU A 150 -7.88 2.00 -8.64
C GLU A 150 -7.67 3.07 -7.57
N GLY A 151 -6.42 3.25 -7.16
CA GLY A 151 -6.06 4.24 -6.17
C GLY A 151 -6.45 3.88 -4.73
N LYS A 152 -7.11 2.76 -4.45
CA LYS A 152 -7.41 2.33 -3.07
C LYS A 152 -6.15 1.88 -2.33
N LEU A 153 -6.15 2.02 -1.01
CA LEU A 153 -5.06 1.58 -0.14
C LEU A 153 -5.32 0.17 0.38
N ILE A 154 -4.31 -0.69 0.38
CA ILE A 154 -4.36 -1.97 1.09
C ILE A 154 -4.13 -1.78 2.59
N LEU A 155 -4.72 -2.66 3.40
CA LEU A 155 -4.50 -2.64 4.84
C LEU A 155 -3.01 -2.88 5.14
N PRO A 156 -2.31 -1.98 5.86
CA PRO A 156 -0.92 -2.22 6.20
C PRO A 156 -0.77 -3.43 7.13
N GLN A 157 0.32 -4.18 6.94
CA GLN A 157 0.52 -5.48 7.58
C GLN A 157 0.38 -5.47 9.12
N ASP A 158 0.83 -4.39 9.76
CA ASP A 158 0.83 -4.26 11.22
C ASP A 158 -0.60 -4.20 11.79
N PHE A 159 -1.62 -3.98 10.96
CA PHE A 159 -3.02 -3.88 11.36
C PHE A 159 -3.85 -5.14 11.10
N TYR A 160 -3.28 -6.20 10.50
CA TYR A 160 -3.97 -7.51 10.43
C TYR A 160 -4.16 -8.16 11.81
N ASN A 161 -3.37 -7.75 12.80
CA ASN A 161 -3.53 -8.16 14.20
C ASN A 161 -4.49 -7.29 15.01
N LEU A 162 -5.05 -6.24 14.40
CA LEU A 162 -6.02 -5.39 15.05
C LEU A 162 -7.26 -6.23 15.45
N PRO A 163 -7.78 -6.11 16.68
CA PRO A 163 -8.90 -6.93 17.14
C PRO A 163 -10.16 -6.84 16.25
N ILE A 164 -10.52 -5.64 15.80
CA ILE A 164 -11.69 -5.43 14.92
C ILE A 164 -11.50 -6.11 13.55
N VAL A 165 -10.30 -6.05 12.97
CA VAL A 165 -9.97 -6.74 11.72
C VAL A 165 -10.02 -8.25 11.94
N THR A 166 -9.35 -8.75 12.99
CA THR A 166 -9.32 -10.18 13.30
C THR A 166 -10.72 -10.74 13.55
N SER A 167 -11.58 -9.99 14.25
CA SER A 167 -12.97 -10.38 14.51
C SER A 167 -13.76 -10.49 13.20
N LYS A 168 -13.64 -9.50 12.31
CA LYS A 168 -14.35 -9.49 11.02
C LYS A 168 -13.87 -10.59 10.08
N LEU A 169 -12.56 -10.87 10.05
CA LEU A 169 -12.02 -11.98 9.27
C LEU A 169 -12.49 -13.35 9.78
N LYS A 170 -12.63 -13.53 11.10
CA LYS A 170 -13.21 -14.75 11.69
C LYS A 170 -14.69 -14.91 11.35
N GLU A 171 -15.44 -13.81 11.44
CA GLU A 171 -16.85 -13.77 11.05
C GLU A 171 -17.01 -14.18 9.59
N LEU A 172 -16.23 -13.59 8.69
CA LEU A 172 -16.21 -13.97 7.27
C LEU A 172 -15.90 -15.46 7.07
N GLU A 173 -14.83 -15.96 7.68
CA GLU A 173 -14.43 -17.37 7.58
C GLU A 173 -15.55 -18.32 8.02
N SER A 174 -16.26 -17.98 9.10
CA SER A 174 -17.37 -18.78 9.63
C SER A 174 -18.65 -18.76 8.77
N HIS A 175 -18.80 -17.75 7.91
CA HIS A 175 -19.98 -17.56 7.05
C HIS A 175 -19.70 -17.87 5.57
N LEU A 176 -18.52 -18.39 5.23
CA LEU A 176 -18.24 -18.83 3.86
C LEU A 176 -19.22 -19.95 3.46
N LEU A 177 -19.76 -19.84 2.25
CA LEU A 177 -20.62 -20.87 1.68
C LEU A 177 -19.82 -22.19 1.53
N PRO A 178 -20.48 -23.35 1.65
CA PRO A 178 -19.84 -24.62 1.36
C PRO A 178 -19.41 -24.68 -0.11
N SER A 179 -18.16 -25.11 -0.32
CA SER A 179 -17.57 -25.27 -1.65
C SER A 179 -17.66 -26.71 -2.14
N SER A 180 -17.94 -26.88 -3.42
CA SER A 180 -17.84 -28.15 -4.15
C SER A 180 -16.40 -28.45 -4.61
N ASN A 181 -15.52 -27.44 -4.66
CA ASN A 181 -14.11 -27.58 -5.02
C ASN A 181 -13.19 -26.70 -4.15
N ILE A 182 -12.69 -27.29 -3.07
CA ILE A 182 -11.80 -26.61 -2.10
C ILE A 182 -10.38 -26.32 -2.63
N THR A 183 -9.97 -26.96 -3.74
CA THR A 183 -8.61 -26.84 -4.29
C THR A 183 -8.45 -25.66 -5.23
N LEU A 184 -9.50 -25.28 -5.95
CA LEU A 184 -9.49 -24.13 -6.82
C LEU A 184 -9.80 -22.87 -6.00
N ARG A 185 -8.85 -21.95 -5.90
CA ARG A 185 -8.94 -20.79 -5.00
C ARG A 185 -8.66 -19.48 -5.71
N LYS A 186 -9.26 -18.42 -5.19
CA LYS A 186 -9.13 -17.06 -5.70
C LYS A 186 -9.01 -16.05 -4.56
N LEU A 187 -8.36 -14.92 -4.84
CA LEU A 187 -8.34 -13.76 -3.96
C LEU A 187 -9.44 -12.81 -4.35
N VAL A 188 -10.35 -12.53 -3.43
CA VAL A 188 -11.38 -11.51 -3.58
C VAL A 188 -11.02 -10.29 -2.74
N PRO A 189 -11.00 -9.07 -3.30
CA PRO A 189 -10.81 -7.87 -2.51
C PRO A 189 -12.11 -7.48 -1.79
N ILE A 190 -11.99 -7.15 -0.52
CA ILE A 190 -13.04 -6.52 0.28
C ILE A 190 -12.56 -5.15 0.77
N SER A 191 -13.48 -4.22 0.92
CA SER A 191 -13.26 -2.98 1.68
C SER A 191 -13.57 -3.27 3.14
N LEU A 192 -12.58 -3.08 4.01
CA LEU A 192 -12.71 -3.20 5.45
C LEU A 192 -12.02 -2.02 6.08
N LEU A 193 -12.75 -1.25 6.88
CA LEU A 193 -12.21 -0.05 7.56
C LEU A 193 -11.68 1.03 6.61
N GLY A 194 -12.15 1.04 5.36
CA GLY A 194 -11.66 1.94 4.30
C GLY A 194 -10.41 1.44 3.56
N TYR A 195 -9.92 0.25 3.88
CA TYR A 195 -8.76 -0.37 3.23
C TYR A 195 -9.16 -1.64 2.48
N ILE A 196 -8.42 -1.95 1.42
CA ILE A 196 -8.57 -3.21 0.70
C ILE A 196 -7.84 -4.33 1.46
N VAL A 197 -8.57 -5.41 1.67
CA VAL A 197 -8.06 -6.69 2.19
C VAL A 197 -8.37 -7.76 1.16
N PHE A 198 -7.37 -8.54 0.76
CA PHE A 198 -7.60 -9.70 -0.11
C PHE A 198 -7.93 -10.92 0.74
N ILE A 199 -9.05 -11.58 0.46
CA ILE A 199 -9.47 -12.82 1.10
C ILE A 199 -9.36 -14.01 0.14
N ASP A 200 -8.77 -15.09 0.61
CA ASP A 200 -8.58 -16.35 -0.11
C ASP A 200 -9.76 -17.29 0.14
N ILE A 201 -10.58 -17.46 -0.88
CA ILE A 201 -11.79 -18.26 -0.85
C ILE A 201 -11.80 -19.30 -1.99
N PRO A 202 -12.56 -20.40 -1.85
CA PRO A 202 -12.82 -21.28 -2.98
C PRO A 202 -13.44 -20.52 -4.16
N ALA A 203 -13.05 -20.88 -5.38
CA ALA A 203 -13.44 -20.13 -6.57
C ALA A 203 -14.93 -20.23 -6.91
N ASP A 204 -15.62 -21.27 -6.41
CA ASP A 204 -17.02 -21.57 -6.71
C ASP A 204 -18.02 -20.94 -5.73
N ILE A 205 -17.56 -20.28 -4.66
CA ILE A 205 -18.46 -19.74 -3.62
C ILE A 205 -18.73 -18.24 -3.75
N ASP A 206 -18.04 -17.56 -4.66
CA ASP A 206 -18.33 -16.20 -5.05
C ASP A 206 -18.23 -16.09 -6.57
N ASN A 207 -19.19 -15.41 -7.15
CA ASN A 207 -19.28 -15.18 -8.58
C ASN A 207 -19.79 -13.75 -8.81
N THR A 208 -19.36 -12.79 -8.01
CA THR A 208 -19.79 -11.39 -8.17
C THR A 208 -18.64 -10.42 -8.10
N SER A 209 -17.64 -10.72 -7.26
CA SER A 209 -16.50 -9.83 -7.08
C SER A 209 -15.40 -10.03 -8.12
N PRO A 210 -14.64 -8.96 -8.43
CA PRO A 210 -13.37 -9.10 -9.13
C PRO A 210 -12.42 -9.98 -8.32
N TYR A 211 -11.49 -10.67 -8.98
CA TYR A 211 -10.61 -11.61 -8.28
C TYR A 211 -9.24 -11.78 -8.93
N LEU A 212 -8.29 -12.31 -8.15
CA LEU A 212 -6.99 -12.77 -8.63
C LEU A 212 -6.89 -14.29 -8.44
N HIS A 213 -6.23 -15.00 -9.38
CA HIS A 213 -5.89 -16.41 -9.18
C HIS A 213 -4.77 -16.57 -8.14
N VAL A 214 -4.91 -17.54 -7.23
CA VAL A 214 -3.93 -17.84 -6.17
C VAL A 214 -2.83 -18.76 -6.68
N PHE A 215 -1.65 -18.71 -6.06
CA PHE A 215 -0.52 -19.63 -6.25
C PHE A 215 -0.96 -21.11 -6.33
N GLY A 216 -0.52 -21.82 -7.37
CA GLY A 216 -0.73 -23.27 -7.52
C GLY A 216 -1.71 -23.67 -8.62
N ASP A 217 -2.46 -22.72 -9.18
CA ASP A 217 -3.11 -22.90 -10.48
C ASP A 217 -2.07 -22.74 -11.59
N SER A 218 -2.18 -23.51 -12.68
CA SER A 218 -1.30 -23.37 -13.86
C SER A 218 -1.36 -21.98 -14.52
N ASN A 219 -2.30 -21.13 -14.09
CA ASN A 219 -2.51 -19.74 -14.51
C ASN A 219 -2.28 -18.71 -13.38
N SER A 220 -1.61 -19.07 -12.28
CA SER A 220 -1.41 -18.15 -11.15
C SER A 220 -0.43 -17.02 -11.50
N ASN A 221 -0.93 -15.79 -11.63
CA ASN A 221 -0.14 -14.60 -11.94
C ASN A 221 0.16 -13.71 -10.72
N THR A 222 -0.38 -14.04 -9.54
CA THR A 222 -0.16 -13.24 -8.33
C THR A 222 1.23 -13.48 -7.78
N THR A 223 2.07 -12.44 -7.71
CA THR A 223 3.46 -12.49 -7.26
C THR A 223 3.72 -11.41 -6.23
N CYS A 224 4.57 -11.73 -5.24
CA CYS A 224 5.13 -10.76 -4.32
C CYS A 224 6.60 -10.57 -4.65
N ASN A 225 6.99 -9.35 -5.03
CA ASN A 225 8.35 -9.05 -5.43
C ASN A 225 8.94 -7.97 -4.53
N CYS A 226 10.20 -8.17 -4.13
CA CYS A 226 10.95 -7.16 -3.41
C CYS A 226 11.93 -6.45 -4.35
N ASP A 227 11.69 -5.18 -4.64
CA ASP A 227 12.58 -4.40 -5.50
C ASP A 227 13.82 -3.89 -4.74
N ILE A 228 13.68 -3.65 -3.44
CA ILE A 228 14.74 -3.10 -2.58
C ILE A 228 14.65 -3.75 -1.19
N GLY A 229 15.52 -4.73 -0.91
CA GLY A 229 15.52 -5.46 0.36
C GLY A 229 15.97 -6.91 0.17
N THR A 230 15.45 -7.80 1.03
CA THR A 230 15.83 -9.22 1.01
C THR A 230 14.66 -10.11 0.57
N ASP A 231 13.49 -9.99 1.19
CA ASP A 231 12.31 -10.76 0.83
C ASP A 231 11.00 -9.97 1.04
N CYS A 232 9.99 -10.33 0.24
CA CYS A 232 8.62 -9.83 0.30
C CYS A 232 7.69 -11.06 0.28
N PRO A 233 7.67 -11.88 1.35
CA PRO A 233 7.01 -13.17 1.31
C PRO A 233 5.50 -13.02 1.33
N TYR A 234 4.81 -13.97 0.71
CA TYR A 234 3.36 -14.09 0.83
C TYR A 234 2.99 -14.57 2.24
N LYS A 235 2.10 -13.85 2.92
CA LYS A 235 1.62 -14.17 4.27
C LYS A 235 0.10 -14.32 4.28
N SER A 236 -0.38 -14.97 5.35
CA SER A 236 -1.80 -15.21 5.55
C SER A 236 -2.18 -15.16 7.01
N LYS A 237 -3.43 -14.79 7.26
CA LYS A 237 -4.07 -14.90 8.57
C LYS A 237 -5.57 -15.09 8.36
N LEU A 238 -6.11 -16.19 8.88
CA LEU A 238 -7.48 -16.61 8.58
C LEU A 238 -7.65 -16.64 7.06
N VAL A 239 -8.76 -16.12 6.54
CA VAL A 239 -9.00 -15.96 5.11
C VAL A 239 -8.17 -14.85 4.46
N ALA A 240 -7.54 -13.94 5.20
CA ALA A 240 -6.82 -12.83 4.58
C ALA A 240 -5.41 -13.21 4.09
N LYS A 241 -5.01 -12.62 2.96
CA LYS A 241 -3.69 -12.78 2.33
C LYS A 241 -3.08 -11.44 1.94
N TRP A 242 -1.75 -11.33 2.05
CA TRP A 242 -0.99 -10.14 1.64
C TRP A 242 0.49 -10.46 1.36
N CYS A 243 1.19 -9.53 0.74
CA CYS A 243 2.65 -9.54 0.65
C CYS A 243 3.25 -8.79 1.85
N ASP A 244 4.11 -9.44 2.62
CA ASP A 244 4.75 -8.90 3.81
C ASP A 244 5.98 -8.07 3.43
N ALA A 245 5.96 -6.79 3.77
CA ALA A 245 6.98 -5.82 3.41
C ALA A 245 8.04 -5.62 4.51
N THR A 246 8.02 -6.40 5.60
CA THR A 246 8.90 -6.18 6.78
C THR A 246 10.37 -6.03 6.41
N ASN A 247 10.87 -6.88 5.51
CA ASN A 247 12.28 -6.91 5.10
C ASN A 247 12.51 -6.29 3.71
N CYS A 248 11.50 -5.58 3.21
CA CYS A 248 11.49 -5.02 1.88
C CYS A 248 10.99 -3.57 1.87
N LYS A 249 11.86 -2.65 1.47
CA LYS A 249 11.51 -1.23 1.34
C LYS A 249 10.49 -0.98 0.23
N LYS A 250 10.41 -1.86 -0.77
CA LYS A 250 9.45 -1.78 -1.87
C LYS A 250 8.96 -3.18 -2.23
N CYS A 251 7.94 -3.61 -1.48
CA CYS A 251 7.25 -4.88 -1.66
C CYS A 251 6.05 -4.64 -2.57
N THR A 252 6.07 -5.25 -3.75
CA THR A 252 5.04 -5.10 -4.77
C THR A 252 4.26 -6.41 -4.87
N MET A 253 2.94 -6.33 -4.68
CA MET A 253 2.04 -7.40 -5.11
C MET A 253 1.60 -7.10 -6.54
N SER A 254 1.82 -8.03 -7.46
CA SER A 254 1.39 -7.89 -8.85
C SER A 254 0.58 -9.11 -9.28
N GLY A 255 -0.43 -8.92 -10.11
CA GLY A 255 -1.19 -10.03 -10.67
C GLY A 255 -2.18 -9.61 -11.72
N SER A 256 -2.79 -10.59 -12.38
CA SER A 256 -3.93 -10.37 -13.27
C SER A 256 -5.19 -10.38 -12.43
N VAL A 257 -6.02 -9.34 -12.58
CA VAL A 257 -7.35 -9.29 -11.98
C VAL A 257 -8.39 -9.48 -13.07
N TYR A 258 -9.40 -10.27 -12.72
CA TYR A 258 -10.46 -10.71 -13.62
C TYR A 258 -11.79 -10.14 -13.13
N SER A 259 -12.60 -9.59 -14.04
CA SER A 259 -13.99 -9.29 -13.72
C SER A 259 -14.82 -10.58 -13.62
N PHE A 260 -15.98 -10.50 -12.98
CA PHE A 260 -16.87 -11.65 -12.86
C PHE A 260 -17.45 -12.09 -14.22
N ASP A 261 -17.91 -11.11 -15.00
CA ASP A 261 -18.74 -11.29 -16.20
C ASP A 261 -17.93 -11.43 -17.49
N SER A 262 -16.64 -11.07 -17.49
CA SER A 262 -15.85 -11.08 -18.70
C SER A 262 -14.38 -11.35 -18.43
N LYS A 263 -13.74 -12.02 -19.39
CA LYS A 263 -12.30 -12.34 -19.45
C LYS A 263 -11.41 -11.08 -19.52
N VAL A 264 -11.88 -9.94 -19.03
CA VAL A 264 -11.15 -8.68 -18.97
C VAL A 264 -10.08 -8.86 -17.91
N VAL A 265 -8.85 -8.90 -18.40
CA VAL A 265 -7.65 -9.00 -17.57
C VAL A 265 -7.07 -7.61 -17.51
N GLN A 266 -6.97 -7.06 -16.30
CA GLN A 266 -6.09 -5.92 -16.04
C GLN A 266 -4.93 -6.39 -15.18
N SER A 267 -3.76 -5.79 -15.40
CA SER A 267 -2.63 -5.97 -14.51
C SER A 267 -2.84 -5.08 -13.29
N LEU A 268 -2.83 -5.68 -12.11
CA LEU A 268 -2.80 -4.99 -10.83
C LEU A 268 -1.36 -4.97 -10.32
N SER A 269 -0.96 -3.81 -9.80
CA SER A 269 0.27 -3.64 -9.04
C SER A 269 -0.02 -2.82 -7.79
N ILE A 270 0.62 -3.17 -6.68
CA ILE A 270 0.50 -2.42 -5.42
C ILE A 270 1.82 -1.72 -5.15
N ILE A 271 1.81 -0.39 -5.21
CA ILE A 271 3.00 0.44 -5.02
C ILE A 271 2.76 1.34 -3.82
N ASN A 272 3.63 1.25 -2.81
CA ASN A 272 3.50 1.99 -1.54
C ASN A 272 2.13 1.80 -0.87
N GLY A 273 1.58 0.59 -0.93
CA GLY A 273 0.27 0.27 -0.38
C GLY A 273 -0.92 0.75 -1.21
N ARG A 274 -0.72 1.42 -2.35
CA ARG A 274 -1.80 1.87 -3.24
C ARG A 274 -1.92 0.97 -4.47
N ILE A 275 -3.16 0.63 -4.82
CA ILE A 275 -3.47 -0.21 -5.97
C ILE A 275 -3.42 0.63 -7.25
N HIS A 276 -2.79 0.07 -8.27
CA HIS A 276 -2.71 0.61 -9.63
C HIS A 276 -3.08 -0.47 -10.64
N LEU A 277 -3.96 -0.13 -11.56
CA LEU A 277 -4.44 -0.95 -12.64
C LEU A 277 -3.88 -0.46 -13.99
N SER A 278 -3.50 -1.40 -14.84
CA SER A 278 -3.08 -1.13 -16.21
C SER A 278 -3.61 -2.18 -17.17
N ASN A 279 -3.94 -1.75 -18.39
CA ASN A 279 -4.34 -2.63 -19.48
C ASN A 279 -3.16 -3.37 -20.09
#